data_AF-A0A5M3M993-F1
#
_entry.id   AF-A0A5M3M993-F1
#
_cell.length_a   1.000
_cell.length_b   1.000
_cell.length_c   1.000
_cell.angle_alpha   90.00
_cell.angle_beta   90.00
_cell.angle_gamma   90.00
#
_symmetry.space_group_name_H-M   'P 1'
#
loop_
_entity.id
_entity.type
_entity.pdbx_description
1 polymer ?
#
loop_
_entity_poly.entity_id
_entity_poly.type
_entity_poly.pdbx_seq_one_letter_code
_entity_poly.pdbx_strand_id
1 'polypeptide(L)' 'RNIVFMNRDLMYFFELGQAISSGDFGRIELFLGTFTECFAGGGRSNYVSECLHLIQHLKKIWTPEFAYVSFISF' A
#
# COMPACT_ATOMS: atom_id res chain seq x y z
N ARG A 1 -6.58 20.87 15.95
CA ARG A 1 -6.85 19.43 16.21
C ARG A 1 -6.98 18.65 14.90
N ASN A 2 -7.88 19.02 13.99
CA ASN A 2 -8.06 18.30 12.71
C ASN A 2 -6.81 18.29 11.82
N ILE A 3 -6.03 19.37 11.80
CA ILE A 3 -4.73 19.42 11.09
C ILE A 3 -3.75 18.33 11.56
N VAL A 4 -3.75 17.99 12.85
CA VAL A 4 -2.84 16.95 13.37
C VAL A 4 -3.22 15.58 12.85
N PHE A 5 -4.52 15.27 12.80
CA PHE A 5 -5.03 14.02 12.23
C PHE A 5 -4.80 13.95 10.72
N MET A 6 -5.05 15.06 10.01
CA MET A 6 -4.76 15.17 8.59
C MET A 6 -3.27 14.93 8.30
N ASN A 7 -2.36 15.53 9.07
CA ASN A 7 -0.92 15.34 8.90
C ASN A 7 -0.50 13.89 9.16
N ARG A 8 -1.08 13.23 10.17
CA ARG A 8 -0.86 11.79 10.40
C ARG A 8 -1.27 10.96 9.17
N ASP A 9 -2.45 11.23 8.63
CA ASP A 9 -2.97 10.47 7.49
C ASP A 9 -2.11 10.72 6.24
N LEU A 10 -1.67 11.95 6.00
CA LEU A 10 -0.74 12.31 4.93
C LEU A 10 0.63 11.62 5.07
N MET A 11 1.13 11.45 6.30
CA MET A 11 2.40 10.75 6.52
C MET A 11 2.34 9.29 6.07
N TYR A 12 1.21 8.59 6.24
CA TYR A 12 1.06 7.24 5.70
C TYR A 12 1.12 7.20 4.17
N PHE A 13 0.58 8.21 3.48
CA PHE A 13 0.70 8.30 2.02
C PHE A 13 2.14 8.59 1.57
N PHE A 14 2.85 9.43 2.32
CA PHE A 14 4.25 9.73 2.05
C PHE A 14 5.13 8.49 2.23
N GLU A 15 4.94 7.74 3.30
CA GLU A 15 5.68 6.49 3.56
C GLU A 15 5.39 5.42 2.51
N LEU A 16 4.14 5.29 2.05
CA LEU A 16 3.80 4.41 0.92
C LEU A 16 4.55 4.84 -0.35
N GLY A 17 4.60 6.14 -0.66
CA GLY A 17 5.36 6.65 -1.80
C GLY A 17 6.86 6.35 -1.72
N GLN A 18 7.44 6.48 -0.53
CA GLN A 18 8.84 6.11 -0.29
C GLN A 18 9.06 4.60 -0.46
N ALA A 19 8.18 3.77 0.11
CA ALA A 19 8.28 2.31 0.02
C ALA A 19 8.19 1.82 -1.43
N ILE A 20 7.30 2.42 -2.23
CA ILE A 20 7.20 2.17 -3.68
C ILE A 20 8.51 2.55 -4.37
N SER A 21 9.04 3.74 -4.07
CA SER A 21 10.28 4.24 -4.68
C SER A 21 11.51 3.40 -4.32
N SER A 22 11.57 2.85 -3.11
CA SER A 22 12.65 1.99 -2.64
C SER A 22 12.46 0.51 -3.00
N GLY A 23 11.32 0.13 -3.58
CA GLY A 23 10.97 -1.27 -3.86
C GLY A 23 10.81 -2.13 -2.60
N ASP A 24 10.55 -1.52 -1.42
CA ASP A 24 10.37 -2.27 -0.17
C ASP A 24 8.95 -2.85 -0.11
N PHE A 25 8.83 -4.06 -0.64
CA PHE A 25 7.56 -4.76 -0.77
C PHE A 25 6.88 -5.05 0.57
N GLY A 26 7.66 -5.29 1.63
CA GLY A 26 7.12 -5.53 2.97
C GLY A 26 6.41 -4.29 3.52
N ARG A 27 7.01 -3.10 3.32
CA ARG A 27 6.38 -1.83 3.71
C ARG A 27 5.16 -1.50 2.85
N ILE A 28 5.23 -1.74 1.54
CA ILE A 28 4.09 -1.52 0.63
C ILE A 28 2.88 -2.32 1.10
N GLU A 29 3.08 -3.61 1.42
CA GLU A 29 2.00 -4.48 1.90
C GLU A 29 1.40 -3.98 3.22
N LEU A 30 2.26 -3.60 4.18
CA LEU A 30 1.84 -3.09 5.48
C LEU A 30 0.94 -1.83 5.36
N PHE A 31 1.36 -0.87 4.53
CA PHE A 31 0.60 0.36 4.34
C PHE A 31 -0.68 0.13 3.55
N LEU A 32 -0.67 -0.71 2.51
CA LEU A 32 -1.90 -1.07 1.79
C LEU A 32 -2.94 -1.72 2.70
N GLY A 33 -2.52 -2.60 3.62
CA GLY A 33 -3.41 -3.15 4.65
C GLY A 33 -4.01 -2.07 5.55
N THR A 34 -3.16 -1.18 6.06
CA THR A 34 -3.56 -0.04 6.92
C THR A 34 -4.58 0.87 6.21
N PHE A 35 -4.36 1.17 4.93
CA PHE A 35 -5.31 1.96 4.13
C PHE A 35 -6.64 1.24 3.91
N THR A 36 -6.59 -0.07 3.66
CA THR A 36 -7.79 -0.90 3.50
C THR A 36 -8.68 -0.81 4.75
N GLU A 37 -8.09 -0.95 5.94
CA GLU A 37 -8.81 -0.81 7.22
C GLU A 37 -9.37 0.60 7.41
N CYS A 38 -8.59 1.63 7.09
CA CYS A 38 -9.05 3.02 7.17
C CYS A 38 -10.25 3.29 6.25
N PHE A 39 -10.21 2.80 5.01
CA PHE A 39 -11.32 2.94 4.07
C PHE A 39 -12.56 2.13 4.51
N ALA A 40 -12.35 0.95 5.11
CA ALA A 40 -13.43 0.15 5.66
C ALA A 40 -14.12 0.87 6.83
N GLY A 41 -13.36 1.41 7.77
CA GLY A 41 -13.88 2.21 8.88
C GLY A 41 -14.59 3.48 8.41
N GLY A 42 -14.16 4.06 7.28
CA GLY A 42 -14.80 5.20 6.63
C GLY A 42 -15.98 4.88 5.72
N GLY A 43 -16.38 3.61 5.59
CA GLY A 43 -17.49 3.18 4.72
C GLY A 43 -17.21 3.35 3.22
N ARG A 44 -15.94 3.39 2.81
CA ARG A 44 -15.52 3.57 1.41
C ARG A 44 -15.26 2.25 0.72
N SER A 45 -16.33 1.51 0.45
CA SER A 45 -16.28 0.14 -0.09
C SER A 45 -15.57 0.00 -1.43
N ASN A 46 -15.62 1.04 -2.28
CA ASN A 46 -14.89 1.07 -3.55
C ASN A 46 -13.38 0.97 -3.33
N TYR A 47 -12.81 1.80 -2.45
CA TYR A 47 -11.39 1.80 -2.17
C TYR A 47 -10.96 0.54 -1.39
N VAL A 48 -11.82 0.02 -0.50
CA VAL A 48 -11.57 -1.27 0.16
C VAL A 48 -11.40 -2.38 -0.87
N SER A 49 -12.33 -2.47 -1.82
CA SER A 49 -12.28 -3.50 -2.87
C SER A 49 -11.02 -3.34 -3.72
N GLU A 50 -10.71 -2.13 -4.18
CA GLU A 50 -9.50 -1.85 -4.97
C GLU A 50 -8.21 -2.22 -4.22
N CYS A 51 -8.08 -1.83 -2.95
CA CYS A 51 -6.91 -2.16 -2.14
C CYS A 51 -6.78 -3.67 -1.91
N LEU A 52 -7.88 -4.38 -1.62
CA LEU A 52 -7.87 -5.83 -1.47
C LEU A 52 -7.50 -6.54 -2.77
N HIS A 53 -8.02 -6.07 -3.91
CA HIS A 53 -7.63 -6.60 -5.22
C HIS A 53 -6.14 -6.39 -5.50
N LEU A 54 -5.59 -5.22 -5.16
CA LEU A 54 -4.17 -4.95 -5.31
C LEU A 54 -3.33 -5.87 -4.42
N ILE A 55 -3.64 -5.96 -3.13
CA ILE A 55 -2.93 -6.85 -2.18
C ILE A 55 -2.97 -8.30 -2.65
N GLN A 56 -4.13 -8.79 -3.10
CA GLN A 56 -4.27 -10.15 -3.62
C GLN A 56 -3.38 -10.37 -4.86
N HIS A 57 -3.33 -9.40 -5.78
CA HIS A 57 -2.47 -9.51 -6.94
C HIS A 57 -0.99 -9.53 -6.55
N LEU A 58 -0.57 -8.62 -5.68
CA LEU A 58 0.81 -8.52 -5.19
C LEU A 58 1.27 -9.80 -4.47
N LYS A 59 0.40 -10.43 -3.67
CA LYS A 59 0.78 -11.58 -2.82
C LYS A 59 0.62 -12.95 -3.49
N LYS A 60 -0.33 -13.10 -4.41
CA LYS A 60 -0.79 -14.41 -4.86
C LYS A 60 -0.82 -14.61 -6.36
N ILE A 61 -0.95 -13.53 -7.14
CA ILE A 61 -1.20 -13.65 -8.60
C ILE A 61 0.03 -13.23 -9.40
N TRP A 62 0.78 -12.22 -8.95
CA TRP A 62 2.02 -11.84 -9.62
C TRP A 62 3.05 -12.96 -9.48
N THR A 63 3.55 -13.39 -10.62
CA THR A 63 4.45 -14.53 -10.71
C THR A 63 5.84 -14.16 -10.19
N PRO A 64 6.67 -15.13 -9.72
CA PRO A 64 7.98 -14.86 -9.16
C PRO A 64 8.87 -14.01 -10.06
N GLU A 65 8.72 -14.13 -11.39
CA GLU A 65 9.48 -13.36 -12.37
C GLU A 65 9.30 -11.84 -12.21
N PHE A 66 8.14 -11.38 -11.74
CA PHE A 66 7.91 -9.95 -11.43
C PHE A 66 8.56 -9.51 -10.11
N ALA A 67 8.77 -10.43 -9.16
CA ALA A 67 9.48 -10.15 -7.92
C ALA A 67 11.00 -10.01 -8.10
N TYR A 68 11.57 -10.58 -9.18
CA TYR A 68 13.01 -10.55 -9.44
C TYR A 68 13.47 -9.41 -10.36
N VAL A 69 12.61 -8.79 -11.17
CA VAL A 69 13.02 -7.70 -12.09
C VAL A 69 13.50 -6.44 -11.33
N SER A 70 12.95 -6.18 -10.14
CA SER A 70 13.40 -5.11 -9.24
C SER A 70 14.75 -5.39 -8.55
N PHE A 71 15.22 -6.64 -8.53
CA PHE A 71 16.48 -7.03 -7.87
C PHE A 71 17.68 -7.06 -8.82
N ILE A 72 17.47 -7.02 -10.15
CA ILE A 72 18.51 -7.18 -11.18
C ILE A 72 18.82 -5.86 -11.91
N SER A 73 18.25 -4.74 -11.47
CA SER A 73 18.40 -3.41 -12.11
C SER A 73 19.19 -2.37 -11.28
N PHE A 74 20.01 -2.82 -10.31
CA PHE A 74 21.02 -1.99 -9.63
C PHE A 74 22.45 -2.43 -9.96
#